data_AF-A0A2V9IXI2-F1
#
_entry.id   AF-A0A2V9IXI2-F1
#
_cell.length_a   1.000
_cell.length_b   1.000
_cell.length_c   1.000
_cell.angle_alpha   90.00
_cell.angle_beta   90.00
_cell.angle_gamma   90.00
#
_symmetry.space_group_name_H-M   'P 1'
#
loop_
_entity.id
_entity.type
_entity.pdbx_description
1 polymer ?
#
loop_
_entity_poly.entity_id
_entity_poly.type
_entity_poly.pdbx_seq_one_letter_code
_entity_poly.pdbx_strand_id
1 'polypeptide(L)'
;MGLMAITAELLKYNVAVSQGVKYRGPIQFLIASLHNGRLVSPRTAVQEYRRRVERDPDSVPDWLGLGNIYVHIGSRKLAAVCFGKCLALEPACAEAALSLAKIRLDGGDPGGAFKLLHDAWRLHDQWRFHRLKESSPEDFTWDFVDLYNTFARKLGEPKLSMPEREPASVGGGNVGRNAPCLCGSGKKYKKCCGAV
;
A
#
# COMPACT_ATOMS: atom_id res chain seq x y z
N MET A 1 17.52 -21.40 -26.07
CA MET A 1 17.42 -21.42 -24.58
C MET A 1 16.48 -20.35 -24.02
N GLY A 2 16.45 -19.10 -24.53
CA GLY A 2 15.58 -18.04 -23.98
C GLY A 2 14.07 -18.30 -23.98
N LEU A 3 13.51 -18.95 -25.02
CA LEU A 3 12.08 -19.29 -25.04
C LEU A 3 11.67 -20.25 -23.91
N MET A 4 12.51 -21.26 -23.61
CA MET A 4 12.23 -22.20 -22.51
C MET A 4 12.26 -21.50 -21.14
N ALA A 5 13.12 -20.49 -20.96
CA ALA A 5 13.16 -19.71 -19.74
C ALA A 5 11.89 -18.87 -19.54
N ILE A 6 11.38 -18.21 -20.59
CA ILE A 6 10.12 -17.43 -20.52
C ILE A 6 8.93 -18.35 -20.22
N THR A 7 8.83 -19.51 -20.88
CA THR A 7 7.74 -20.47 -20.64
C THR A 7 7.78 -21.01 -19.20
N ALA A 8 8.97 -21.30 -18.67
CA ALA A 8 9.11 -21.76 -17.29
C ALA A 8 8.66 -20.68 -16.28
N GLU A 9 9.00 -19.41 -16.52
CA GLU A 9 8.55 -18.31 -15.65
C GLU A 9 7.04 -18.05 -15.74
N LEU A 10 6.44 -18.17 -16.93
CA LEU A 10 4.98 -18.09 -17.10
C LEU A 10 4.24 -19.20 -16.33
N LEU A 11 4.78 -20.42 -16.33
CA LEU A 11 4.21 -21.54 -15.57
C LEU A 11 4.29 -21.29 -14.06
N LYS A 12 5.45 -20.86 -13.56
CA LYS A 12 5.63 -20.50 -12.15
C LYS A 12 4.68 -19.38 -11.72
N TYR A 13 4.49 -18.37 -12.57
CA TYR A 13 3.52 -17.30 -12.33
C TYR A 13 2.10 -17.84 -12.22
N ASN A 14 1.65 -18.66 -13.17
CA ASN A 14 0.30 -19.23 -13.15
C ASN A 14 0.02 -20.08 -11.89
N VAL A 15 1.00 -20.88 -11.46
CA VAL A 15 0.90 -21.66 -10.22
C VAL A 15 0.81 -20.75 -8.99
N ALA A 16 1.62 -19.69 -8.94
CA ALA A 16 1.58 -18.75 -7.82
C ALA A 16 0.22 -18.04 -7.75
N VAL A 17 -0.30 -17.56 -8.89
CA VAL A 17 -1.62 -16.91 -8.95
C VAL A 17 -2.75 -17.85 -8.57
N SER A 18 -2.75 -19.10 -9.04
CA SER A 18 -3.80 -20.06 -8.70
C SER A 18 -3.80 -20.45 -7.21
N GLN A 19 -2.65 -20.34 -6.54
CA GLN A 19 -2.50 -20.57 -5.11
C GLN A 19 -2.68 -19.29 -4.27
N GLY A 20 -2.95 -18.14 -4.89
CA GLY A 20 -3.03 -16.85 -4.20
C GLY A 20 -1.70 -16.36 -3.62
N VAL A 21 -0.58 -16.91 -4.08
CA VAL A 21 0.77 -16.58 -3.60
C VAL A 21 1.41 -15.57 -4.56
N LYS A 22 2.15 -14.60 -4.01
CA LYS A 22 2.89 -13.63 -4.81
C LYS A 22 4.04 -14.32 -5.55
N TYR A 23 3.98 -14.32 -6.88
CA TYR A 23 5.09 -14.78 -7.72
C TYR A 23 6.37 -13.95 -7.47
N ARG A 24 7.50 -14.65 -7.28
CA ARG A 24 8.84 -14.06 -7.12
C ARG A 24 9.76 -14.62 -8.19
N GLY A 25 9.97 -13.86 -9.25
CA GLY A 25 10.89 -14.23 -10.32
C GLY A 25 11.34 -13.01 -11.13
N PRO A 26 12.19 -13.22 -12.14
CA PRO A 26 12.82 -12.13 -12.89
C PRO A 26 11.84 -11.41 -13.83
N ILE A 27 10.69 -12.02 -14.15
CA ILE A 27 9.66 -11.41 -15.01
C ILE A 27 8.57 -10.81 -14.13
N GLN A 28 8.46 -9.49 -14.11
CA GLN A 28 7.33 -8.85 -13.45
C GLN A 28 6.12 -8.79 -14.39
N PHE A 29 5.01 -9.37 -13.95
CA PHE A 29 3.73 -9.26 -14.64
C PHE A 29 2.96 -8.07 -14.09
N LEU A 30 2.74 -7.05 -14.93
CA LEU A 30 1.88 -5.93 -14.59
C LEU A 30 0.43 -6.34 -14.82
N ILE A 31 -0.27 -6.65 -13.74
CA ILE A 31 -1.69 -6.98 -13.73
C ILE A 31 -2.44 -5.97 -12.86
N ALA A 32 -3.53 -5.45 -13.39
CA ALA A 32 -4.37 -4.48 -12.71
C ALA A 32 -5.63 -5.17 -12.21
N SER A 33 -6.05 -4.85 -10.97
CA SER A 33 -7.34 -5.30 -10.44
C SER A 33 -8.41 -4.23 -10.68
N LEU A 34 -9.54 -4.65 -11.23
CA LEU A 34 -10.75 -3.82 -11.27
C LEU A 34 -11.44 -3.81 -9.91
N HIS A 35 -12.43 -2.92 -9.74
CA HIS A 35 -13.22 -2.81 -8.50
C HIS A 35 -13.81 -4.16 -8.07
N ASN A 36 -14.33 -4.94 -9.02
CA ASN A 36 -14.89 -6.28 -8.82
C ASN A 36 -13.84 -7.39 -8.58
N GLY A 37 -12.57 -7.06 -8.41
CA GLY A 37 -11.50 -8.02 -8.16
C GLY A 37 -10.95 -8.70 -9.42
N ARG A 38 -11.58 -8.51 -10.60
CA ARG A 38 -11.10 -9.11 -11.84
C ARG A 38 -9.72 -8.56 -12.21
N LEU A 39 -8.78 -9.47 -12.43
CA LEU A 39 -7.45 -9.14 -12.94
C LEU A 39 -7.51 -8.96 -14.46
N VAL A 40 -6.99 -7.85 -14.95
CA VAL A 40 -6.93 -7.51 -16.38
C VAL A 40 -5.59 -6.87 -16.71
N SER A 41 -5.29 -6.75 -18.01
CA SER A 41 -4.14 -5.95 -18.44
C SER A 41 -4.30 -4.49 -17.99
N PRO A 42 -3.21 -3.78 -17.65
CA PRO A 42 -3.30 -2.38 -17.25
C PRO A 42 -3.94 -1.48 -18.31
N ARG A 43 -3.68 -1.75 -19.60
CA ARG A 43 -4.32 -1.03 -20.72
C ARG A 43 -5.85 -1.19 -20.68
N THR A 44 -6.33 -2.41 -20.49
CA THR A 44 -7.76 -2.69 -20.34
C THR A 44 -8.32 -1.98 -19.11
N ALA A 45 -7.63 -2.06 -17.97
CA ALA A 45 -8.08 -1.39 -16.75
C ALA A 45 -8.22 0.12 -16.94
N VAL A 46 -7.24 0.78 -17.57
CA VAL A 46 -7.30 2.21 -17.89
C VAL A 46 -8.51 2.52 -18.77
N GLN A 47 -8.76 1.75 -19.83
CA GLN A 47 -9.91 1.98 -20.71
C GLN A 47 -11.25 1.82 -19.97
N GLU A 48 -11.38 0.80 -19.12
CA GLU A 48 -12.59 0.60 -18.32
C GLU A 48 -12.82 1.75 -17.33
N TYR A 49 -11.78 2.14 -16.59
CA TYR A 49 -11.89 3.25 -15.64
C TYR A 49 -12.13 4.59 -16.31
N ARG A 50 -11.54 4.85 -17.48
CA ARG A 50 -11.83 6.06 -18.27
C ARG A 50 -13.30 6.16 -18.63
N ARG A 51 -13.89 5.09 -19.15
CA ARG A 51 -15.34 5.06 -19.45
C ARG A 51 -16.21 5.28 -18.21
N ARG A 52 -15.76 4.82 -17.04
CA ARG A 52 -16.48 5.02 -15.77
C ARG A 52 -16.46 6.47 -15.35
N VAL A 53 -15.30 7.11 -15.32
CA VAL A 53 -15.18 8.54 -14.96
C VAL A 53 -15.77 9.46 -16.02
N GLU A 54 -15.87 9.03 -17.28
CA GLU A 54 -16.62 9.75 -18.32
C GLU A 54 -18.14 9.67 -18.08
N ARG A 55 -18.64 8.52 -17.61
CA ARG A 55 -20.07 8.32 -17.32
C ARG A 55 -20.50 8.99 -16.00
N ASP A 56 -19.62 8.93 -15.01
CA ASP A 56 -19.81 9.52 -13.69
C ASP A 56 -18.55 10.29 -13.28
N PRO A 57 -18.47 11.58 -13.66
CA PRO A 57 -17.32 12.43 -13.36
C PRO A 57 -17.11 12.72 -11.86
N ASP A 58 -18.11 12.45 -11.03
CA ASP A 58 -18.08 12.75 -9.59
C ASP A 58 -17.78 11.50 -8.75
N SER A 59 -17.53 10.36 -9.39
CA SER A 59 -17.18 9.09 -8.73
C SER A 59 -15.74 9.11 -8.19
N VAL A 60 -15.59 9.45 -6.90
CA VAL A 60 -14.32 9.35 -6.15
C VAL A 60 -13.71 7.94 -6.24
N PRO A 61 -14.46 6.83 -6.06
CA PRO A 61 -13.88 5.49 -6.18
C PRO A 61 -13.32 5.21 -7.57
N ASP A 62 -13.92 5.71 -8.65
CA ASP A 62 -13.43 5.43 -10.01
C ASP A 62 -12.20 6.27 -10.36
N TRP A 63 -12.15 7.55 -9.94
CA TRP A 63 -10.92 8.36 -10.04
C TRP A 63 -9.77 7.75 -9.24
N LEU A 64 -10.04 7.27 -8.02
CA LEU A 64 -9.04 6.61 -7.18
C LEU A 64 -8.54 5.32 -7.83
N GLY A 65 -9.47 4.53 -8.39
CA GLY A 65 -9.14 3.32 -9.15
C GLY A 65 -8.24 3.61 -10.34
N LEU A 66 -8.60 4.61 -11.15
CA LEU A 66 -7.81 5.04 -12.31
C LEU A 66 -6.42 5.52 -11.91
N GLY A 67 -6.32 6.34 -10.84
CA GLY A 67 -5.06 6.82 -10.29
C GLY A 67 -4.14 5.67 -9.86
N ASN A 68 -4.68 4.69 -9.15
CA ASN A 68 -3.93 3.51 -8.71
C ASN A 68 -3.38 2.70 -9.90
N ILE A 69 -4.15 2.55 -10.97
CA ILE A 69 -3.65 1.90 -12.19
C ILE A 69 -2.53 2.73 -12.83
N TYR A 70 -2.66 4.06 -12.88
CA TYR A 70 -1.60 4.93 -13.40
C TYR A 70 -0.32 4.87 -12.59
N VAL A 71 -0.40 4.76 -11.26
CA VAL A 71 0.77 4.49 -10.39
C VAL A 71 1.39 3.14 -10.77
N HIS A 72 0.57 2.10 -10.90
CA HIS A 72 1.04 0.75 -11.21
C HIS A 72 1.79 0.67 -12.55
N ILE A 73 1.42 1.48 -13.54
CA ILE A 73 2.12 1.57 -14.84
C ILE A 73 3.18 2.70 -14.91
N GLY A 74 3.53 3.32 -13.78
CA GLY A 74 4.57 4.35 -13.70
C GLY A 74 4.18 5.72 -14.26
N SER A 75 2.92 5.93 -14.65
CA SER A 75 2.42 7.19 -15.21
C SER A 75 2.07 8.21 -14.12
N ARG A 76 3.08 8.63 -13.33
CA ARG A 76 2.93 9.50 -12.15
C ARG A 76 2.17 10.80 -12.42
N LYS A 77 2.40 11.44 -13.57
CA LYS A 77 1.70 12.68 -13.95
C LYS A 77 0.18 12.49 -14.08
N LEU A 78 -0.25 11.41 -14.74
CA LEU A 78 -1.66 11.09 -14.90
C LEU A 78 -2.29 10.63 -13.57
N ALA A 79 -1.55 9.87 -12.77
CA ALA A 79 -1.99 9.49 -11.43
C ALA A 79 -2.26 10.72 -10.55
N ALA A 80 -1.35 11.70 -10.57
CA ALA A 80 -1.52 12.95 -9.82
C ALA A 80 -2.79 13.72 -10.22
N VAL A 81 -3.12 13.77 -11.52
CA VAL A 81 -4.38 14.38 -11.99
C VAL A 81 -5.59 13.64 -11.43
N CYS A 82 -5.58 12.31 -11.43
CA CYS A 82 -6.69 11.50 -10.91
C CYS A 82 -6.88 11.71 -9.40
N PHE A 83 -5.81 11.66 -8.60
CA PHE A 83 -5.89 11.90 -7.17
C PHE A 83 -6.27 13.35 -6.84
N GLY A 84 -5.83 14.32 -7.66
CA GLY A 84 -6.29 15.70 -7.55
C GLY A 84 -7.80 15.84 -7.75
N LYS A 85 -8.38 15.09 -8.70
CA LYS A 85 -9.84 15.01 -8.88
C LYS A 85 -10.53 14.38 -7.67
N CYS A 86 -9.97 13.29 -7.10
CA CYS A 86 -10.50 12.71 -5.87
C CYS A 86 -10.57 13.74 -4.74
N LEU A 87 -9.49 14.48 -4.49
CA LEU A 87 -9.43 15.45 -3.40
C LEU A 87 -10.27 16.70 -3.64
N ALA A 88 -10.54 17.05 -4.90
CA ALA A 88 -11.46 18.14 -5.24
C ALA A 88 -12.93 17.77 -4.95
N LEU A 89 -13.30 16.50 -5.17
CA LEU A 89 -14.63 15.98 -4.90
C LEU A 89 -14.81 15.63 -3.42
N GLU A 90 -13.79 15.04 -2.81
CA GLU A 90 -13.79 14.61 -1.42
C GLU A 90 -12.42 14.89 -0.76
N PRO A 91 -12.28 16.06 -0.11
CA PRO A 91 -11.04 16.43 0.58
C PRO A 91 -10.61 15.45 1.69
N ALA A 92 -11.56 14.68 2.24
CA ALA A 92 -11.32 13.69 3.28
C ALA A 92 -10.90 12.30 2.74
N CYS A 93 -10.64 12.16 1.43
CA CYS A 93 -10.16 10.90 0.84
C CYS A 93 -8.67 10.67 1.19
N ALA A 94 -8.43 9.95 2.30
CA ALA A 94 -7.09 9.72 2.84
C ALA A 94 -6.17 8.96 1.86
N GLU A 95 -6.73 7.99 1.14
CA GLU A 95 -6.00 7.19 0.13
C GLU A 95 -5.43 8.06 -0.99
N ALA A 96 -6.22 9.02 -1.49
CA ALA A 96 -5.79 9.94 -2.54
C ALA A 96 -4.72 10.92 -2.04
N ALA A 97 -4.89 11.46 -0.82
CA ALA A 97 -3.91 12.35 -0.21
C ALA A 97 -2.55 11.67 -0.02
N LEU A 98 -2.54 10.47 0.56
CA LEU A 98 -1.31 9.70 0.75
C LEU A 98 -0.62 9.37 -0.59
N SER A 99 -1.41 8.95 -1.59
CA SER A 99 -0.88 8.58 -2.91
C SER A 99 -0.30 9.78 -3.65
N LEU A 100 -0.97 10.93 -3.61
CA LEU A 100 -0.47 12.16 -4.22
C LEU A 100 0.75 12.72 -3.48
N ALA A 101 0.82 12.62 -2.15
CA ALA A 101 1.98 13.02 -1.37
C ALA A 101 3.22 12.19 -1.75
N LYS A 102 3.06 10.86 -1.89
CA LYS A 102 4.13 9.96 -2.38
C LYS A 102 4.58 10.34 -3.79
N ILE A 103 3.66 10.68 -4.70
CA ILE A 103 4.02 11.14 -6.05
C ILE A 103 4.80 12.47 -6.02
N ARG A 104 4.41 13.41 -5.16
CA ARG A 104 5.12 14.69 -5.00
C ARG A 104 6.53 14.50 -4.45
N LEU A 105 6.68 13.60 -3.47
CA LEU A 105 7.97 13.21 -2.94
C LEU A 105 8.90 12.67 -4.04
N ASP A 106 8.40 11.71 -4.81
CA ASP A 106 9.12 11.12 -5.95
C ASP A 106 9.47 12.15 -7.03
N GLY A 107 8.70 13.25 -7.10
CA GLY A 107 8.93 14.39 -7.99
C GLY A 107 9.86 15.47 -7.43
N GLY A 108 10.39 15.30 -6.21
CA GLY A 108 11.30 16.26 -5.57
C GLY A 108 10.62 17.43 -4.86
N ASP A 109 9.32 17.33 -4.54
CA ASP A 109 8.56 18.34 -3.79
C ASP A 109 8.17 17.82 -2.37
N PRO A 110 9.15 17.67 -1.45
CA PRO A 110 8.86 17.18 -0.09
C PRO A 110 8.03 18.18 0.73
N GLY A 111 8.17 19.49 0.47
CA GLY A 111 7.39 20.52 1.15
C GLY A 111 5.91 20.46 0.78
N GLY A 112 5.59 20.34 -0.51
CA GLY A 112 4.23 20.14 -0.98
C GLY A 112 3.64 18.79 -0.55
N ALA A 113 4.45 17.73 -0.52
CA ALA A 113 4.04 16.42 0.00
C ALA A 113 3.65 16.52 1.50
N PHE A 114 4.48 17.15 2.33
CA PHE A 114 4.19 17.32 3.75
C PHE A 114 2.95 18.18 4.00
N LYS A 115 2.82 19.30 3.27
CA LYS A 115 1.62 20.15 3.36
C LYS A 115 0.36 19.34 3.06
N LEU A 116 0.38 18.51 2.01
CA LEU A 116 -0.76 17.68 1.64
C LEU A 116 -1.11 16.66 2.73
N LEU A 117 -0.11 15.99 3.32
CA LEU A 117 -0.35 15.08 4.45
C LEU A 117 -0.89 15.83 5.67
N HIS A 118 -0.37 17.02 5.95
CA HIS A 118 -0.84 17.83 7.06
C HIS A 118 -2.29 18.28 6.89
N ASP A 119 -2.65 18.78 5.70
CA ASP A 119 -4.03 19.18 5.38
C ASP A 119 -4.99 17.98 5.45
N ALA A 120 -4.57 16.82 4.94
CA ALA A 120 -5.36 15.59 5.05
C ALA A 120 -5.54 15.15 6.50
N TRP A 121 -4.49 15.23 7.33
CA TRP A 121 -4.59 14.87 8.75
C TRP A 121 -5.58 15.73 9.52
N ARG A 122 -5.71 17.03 9.19
CA ARG A 122 -6.72 17.89 9.83
C ARG A 122 -8.16 17.41 9.66
N LEU A 123 -8.38 16.49 8.72
CA LEU A 123 -9.67 15.85 8.45
C LEU A 123 -9.70 14.37 8.89
N HIS A 124 -8.75 13.91 9.74
CA HIS A 124 -8.61 12.48 10.05
C HIS A 124 -9.88 11.85 10.66
N ASP A 125 -10.61 12.60 11.50
CA ASP A 125 -11.88 12.14 12.08
C ASP A 125 -13.00 11.94 11.04
N GLN A 126 -12.82 12.52 9.85
CA GLN A 126 -13.77 12.48 8.74
C GLN A 126 -13.26 11.64 7.57
N TRP A 127 -12.12 10.96 7.72
CA TRP A 127 -11.50 10.21 6.64
C TRP A 127 -12.44 9.18 6.04
N ARG A 128 -12.44 9.16 4.72
CA ARG A 128 -13.22 8.23 3.92
C ARG A 128 -12.31 7.34 3.10
N PHE A 129 -12.65 6.06 3.12
CA PHE A 129 -11.91 4.99 2.47
C PHE A 129 -12.82 4.30 1.46
N HIS A 130 -12.33 4.13 0.24
CA HIS A 130 -13.08 3.58 -0.89
C HIS A 130 -12.47 2.28 -1.41
N ARG A 131 -11.15 2.07 -1.28
CA ARG A 131 -10.45 0.95 -1.92
C ARG A 131 -9.42 0.23 -1.06
N LEU A 132 -9.54 0.32 0.26
CA LEU A 132 -8.79 -0.51 1.19
C LEU A 132 -9.18 -1.99 1.05
N LYS A 133 -8.48 -2.73 0.20
CA LYS A 133 -8.69 -4.19 0.01
C LYS A 133 -7.78 -5.05 0.89
N GLU A 134 -6.55 -4.59 1.12
CA GLU A 134 -5.50 -5.37 1.79
C GLU A 134 -5.10 -4.81 3.17
N SER A 135 -5.68 -3.67 3.57
CA SER A 135 -5.36 -2.96 4.80
C SER A 135 -6.64 -2.55 5.51
N SER A 136 -6.67 -2.60 6.84
CA SER A 136 -7.73 -1.95 7.61
C SER A 136 -7.54 -0.42 7.58
N PRO A 137 -8.60 0.38 7.86
CA PRO A 137 -8.47 1.83 8.08
C PRO A 137 -7.45 2.17 9.18
N GLU A 138 -7.36 1.35 10.22
CA GLU A 138 -6.40 1.53 11.31
C GLU A 138 -4.96 1.33 10.82
N ASP A 139 -4.68 0.22 10.13
CA ASP A 139 -3.35 -0.04 9.58
C ASP A 139 -2.93 1.05 8.59
N PHE A 140 -3.88 1.52 7.76
CA PHE A 140 -3.63 2.64 6.86
C PHE A 140 -3.28 3.92 7.63
N THR A 141 -3.96 4.18 8.74
CA THR A 141 -3.72 5.36 9.58
C THR A 141 -2.29 5.33 10.13
N TRP A 142 -1.81 4.15 10.55
CA TRP A 142 -0.43 4.01 10.99
C TRP A 142 0.58 4.18 9.86
N ASP A 143 0.33 3.62 8.68
CA ASP A 143 1.16 3.87 7.48
C ASP A 143 1.25 5.37 7.14
N PHE A 144 0.14 6.09 7.34
CA PHE A 144 0.07 7.53 7.15
C PHE A 144 0.91 8.28 8.18
N VAL A 145 0.75 7.96 9.47
CA VAL A 145 1.49 8.54 10.60
C VAL A 145 3.00 8.33 10.42
N ASP A 146 3.42 7.13 10.05
CA ASP A 146 4.83 6.80 9.83
C ASP A 146 5.45 7.65 8.72
N LEU A 147 4.72 7.82 7.61
CA LEU A 147 5.16 8.69 6.52
C LEU A 147 5.21 10.16 6.98
N TYR A 148 4.17 10.63 7.67
CA TYR A 148 4.10 12.00 8.19
C TYR A 148 5.27 12.31 9.13
N ASN A 149 5.53 11.45 10.11
CA ASN A 149 6.61 11.62 11.09
C ASN A 149 8.00 11.55 10.45
N THR A 150 8.14 10.75 9.40
CA THR A 150 9.36 10.74 8.58
C THR A 150 9.61 12.11 7.93
N PHE A 151 8.55 12.77 7.45
CA PHE A 151 8.68 14.12 6.88
C PHE A 151 8.91 15.20 7.93
N ALA A 152 8.16 15.18 9.03
CA ALA A 152 8.33 16.14 10.12
C ALA A 152 9.80 16.19 10.58
N ARG A 153 10.45 15.03 10.72
CA ARG A 153 11.87 14.94 11.04
C ARG A 153 12.78 15.45 9.92
N LYS A 154 12.55 15.06 8.66
CA LYS A 154 13.37 15.50 7.51
C LYS A 154 13.32 16.99 7.25
N LEU A 155 12.20 17.64 7.58
CA LEU A 155 12.02 19.08 7.46
C LEU A 155 12.57 19.86 8.67
N GLY A 156 13.12 19.19 9.68
CA GLY A 156 13.61 19.83 10.90
C GLY A 156 12.51 20.30 11.85
N GLU A 157 11.29 19.76 11.71
CA GLU A 157 10.11 20.12 12.48
C GLU A 157 9.59 18.93 13.34
N PRO A 158 10.43 18.29 14.18
CA PRO A 158 10.05 17.08 14.92
C PRO A 158 8.90 17.31 15.89
N LYS A 159 8.66 18.56 16.33
CA LYS A 159 7.52 18.96 17.16
C LYS A 159 6.16 18.76 16.50
N LEU A 160 6.14 18.64 15.17
CA LEU A 160 4.91 18.36 14.42
C LEU A 160 4.58 16.87 14.39
N SER A 161 5.51 15.99 14.81
CA SER A 161 5.33 14.54 14.78
C SER A 161 4.10 14.12 15.61
N MET A 162 3.35 13.18 15.07
CA MET A 162 2.22 12.52 15.69
C MET A 162 2.68 11.39 16.62
N PRO A 163 1.84 10.95 17.57
CA PRO A 163 2.14 9.79 18.42
C PRO A 163 2.50 8.57 17.58
N GLU A 164 3.56 7.87 17.97
CA GLU A 164 3.96 6.62 17.32
C GLU A 164 2.99 5.50 17.73
N ARG A 165 2.78 4.52 16.84
CA ARG A 165 2.04 3.30 17.18
C ARG A 165 2.75 2.66 18.37
N GLU A 166 2.04 2.45 19.47
CA GLU A 166 2.59 1.61 20.54
C GLU A 166 2.99 0.29 19.90
N PRO A 167 4.23 -0.20 20.13
CA PRO A 167 4.63 -1.46 19.56
C PRO A 167 3.59 -2.46 20.02
N ALA A 168 2.85 -3.03 19.05
CA ALA A 168 1.88 -4.08 19.33
C ALA A 168 2.61 -5.01 20.28
N SER A 169 2.11 -5.11 21.53
CA SER A 169 2.82 -5.86 22.56
C SER A 169 3.09 -7.21 21.93
N VAL A 170 4.34 -7.43 21.50
CA VAL A 170 4.70 -8.72 20.97
C VAL A 170 4.34 -9.58 22.14
N GLY A 171 3.35 -10.46 21.94
CA GLY A 171 3.06 -11.51 22.88
C GLY A 171 4.31 -12.37 22.91
N GLY A 172 5.37 -11.87 23.55
CA GLY A 172 6.31 -12.65 24.32
C GLY A 172 5.48 -13.24 25.43
N GLY A 173 4.57 -14.15 25.06
CA GLY A 173 4.21 -15.23 25.94
C GLY A 173 5.56 -15.81 26.31
N ASN A 174 6.00 -15.51 27.53
CA ASN A 174 7.21 -16.08 28.08
C ASN A 174 7.09 -17.58 27.85
N VAL A 175 7.83 -18.11 26.87
CA VAL A 175 7.86 -19.55 26.62
C VAL A 175 8.39 -20.14 27.92
N GLY A 176 7.50 -20.79 28.66
CA GLY A 176 7.85 -21.32 29.97
C GLY A 176 9.12 -22.15 29.83
N ARG A 177 10.09 -22.00 30.75
CA ARG A 177 11.40 -22.67 30.63
C ARG A 177 11.32 -24.19 30.36
N ASN A 178 10.22 -24.83 30.75
CA ASN A 178 9.95 -26.25 30.54
C ASN A 178 9.07 -26.59 29.32
N ALA A 179 8.54 -25.61 28.59
CA ALA A 179 7.73 -25.81 27.38
C ALA A 179 8.58 -26.32 26.20
N PRO A 180 7.96 -26.95 25.19
CA PRO A 180 8.65 -27.35 23.94
C PRO A 180 9.27 -26.14 23.24
N CYS A 181 10.48 -26.31 22.70
CA CYS A 181 11.19 -25.22 22.03
C CYS A 181 10.58 -24.90 20.66
N LEU A 182 10.40 -23.60 20.38
CA LEU A 182 9.77 -23.11 19.15
C LEU A 182 10.63 -23.30 17.88
N CYS A 183 11.90 -23.68 18.00
CA CYS A 183 12.77 -23.99 16.86
C CYS A 183 12.51 -25.37 16.23
N GLY A 184 11.56 -26.15 16.75
CA GLY A 184 11.21 -27.48 16.23
C GLY A 184 12.15 -28.60 16.65
N SER A 185 13.06 -28.36 17.61
CA SER A 185 14.05 -29.36 18.05
C SER A 185 13.50 -30.50 18.91
N GLY A 186 12.24 -30.42 19.33
CA GLY A 186 11.61 -31.37 20.27
C GLY A 186 12.12 -31.29 21.72
N LYS A 187 13.09 -30.42 22.02
CA LYS A 187 13.65 -30.24 23.38
C LYS A 187 12.87 -29.20 24.18
N LYS A 188 13.00 -29.24 25.52
CA LYS A 188 12.50 -28.14 26.40
C LYS A 188 13.26 -26.85 26.11
N TYR A 189 12.59 -25.70 26.18
CA TYR A 189 13.15 -24.39 25.86
C TYR A 189 14.48 -24.12 26.60
N LYS A 190 14.55 -24.37 27.92
CA LYS A 190 15.78 -24.21 28.72
C LYS A 190 16.96 -25.13 28.35
N LYS A 191 16.72 -26.15 27.52
CA LYS A 191 17.74 -27.12 27.05
C LYS A 191 18.07 -26.92 25.56
N CYS A 192 17.62 -25.82 24.97
CA CYS A 192 17.82 -25.48 23.57
C CYS A 192 18.02 -23.96 23.43
N CYS A 193 17.14 -23.23 22.74
CA CYS A 193 17.31 -21.80 22.49
C CYS A 193 17.27 -20.91 23.74
N GLY A 194 16.75 -21.42 24.86
CA GLY A 194 16.75 -20.73 26.16
C GLY A 194 17.81 -21.24 27.14
N ALA A 195 18.82 -21.96 26.66
CA ALA A 195 19.98 -22.35 27.46
C ALA A 195 20.89 -21.12 27.62
N VAL A 196 20.88 -20.55 28.82
CA VAL A 196 21.93 -19.63 29.30
C VAL A 196 22.89 -20.45 30.14
#